data_AF-A0A7S3CWV9-F1
#
_entry.id   AF-A0A7S3CWV9-F1
#
_cell.length_a   1.000
_cell.length_b   1.000
_cell.length_c   1.000
_cell.angle_alpha   90.00
_cell.angle_beta   90.00
_cell.angle_gamma   90.00
#
_symmetry.space_group_name_H-M   'P 1'
#
loop_
_entity.id
_entity.type
_entity.pdbx_description
1 polymer ?
#
loop_
_entity_poly.entity_id
_entity_poly.type
_entity_poly.pdbx_seq_one_letter_code
_entity_poly.pdbx_strand_id
1 'polypeptide(L)'
;WIGPDSAFTSMHRDHYDNFYAVVSGQKTFIMYPPTDTLFLGRCEHTAGRFDRNEKGEYTAVLSREEKVPWIGVRCDRDEEEEKKRIPLLKHARRVEVNVNEGEVFFLPSQWYHAVGQKATNAG
;
A
#
# COMPACT_ATOMS: atom_id res chain seq x y z
N TRP A 1 -7.14 13.57 -3.21
CA TRP A 1 -7.40 12.12 -3.34
C TRP A 1 -8.77 11.82 -2.76
N ILE A 2 -9.62 11.06 -3.47
CA ILE A 2 -10.98 10.67 -3.03
C ILE A 2 -11.16 9.19 -3.38
N GLY A 3 -11.72 8.40 -2.47
CA GLY A 3 -12.03 6.99 -2.71
C GLY A 3 -12.83 6.38 -1.56
N PRO A 4 -13.41 5.19 -1.76
CA PRO A 4 -14.16 4.50 -0.72
C PRO A 4 -13.24 3.92 0.36
N ASP A 5 -13.80 3.62 1.53
CA ASP A 5 -13.10 2.97 2.65
C ASP A 5 -12.50 1.60 2.27
N SER A 6 -13.07 0.94 1.26
CA SER A 6 -12.58 -0.34 0.74
C SER A 6 -11.36 -0.23 -0.17
N ALA A 7 -11.00 0.98 -0.64
CA ALA A 7 -9.82 1.16 -1.47
C ALA A 7 -8.55 1.18 -0.62
N PHE A 8 -7.57 0.36 -1.01
CA PHE A 8 -6.32 0.19 -0.30
C PHE A 8 -5.15 0.28 -1.27
N THR A 9 -4.18 1.13 -0.98
CA THR A 9 -2.93 1.21 -1.75
C THR A 9 -1.94 0.22 -1.14
N SER A 10 -1.54 -0.79 -1.93
CA SER A 10 -0.60 -1.83 -1.48
C SER A 10 0.79 -1.28 -1.14
N MET A 11 1.58 -2.07 -0.42
CA MET A 11 2.94 -1.71 -0.03
C MET A 11 3.82 -1.37 -1.23
N HIS A 12 4.38 -0.16 -1.25
CA HIS A 12 5.29 0.33 -2.28
C HIS A 12 6.16 1.45 -1.69
N ARG A 13 7.09 1.99 -2.48
CA ARG A 13 7.87 3.19 -2.12
C ARG A 13 7.97 4.13 -3.32
N ASP A 14 8.07 5.42 -3.03
CA ASP A 14 8.30 6.44 -4.05
C ASP A 14 9.73 6.98 -4.00
N HIS A 15 10.15 7.63 -5.08
CA HIS A 15 11.40 8.38 -5.14
C HIS A 15 11.24 9.83 -4.65
N TYR A 16 10.05 10.22 -4.20
CA TYR A 16 9.70 11.60 -3.85
C TYR A 16 9.52 11.80 -2.36
N ASP A 17 9.84 13.01 -1.90
CA ASP A 17 9.40 13.52 -0.61
C ASP A 17 7.94 13.97 -0.73
N ASN A 18 7.06 13.39 0.07
CA ASN A 18 5.62 13.60 -0.03
C ASN A 18 5.09 14.35 1.20
N PHE A 19 4.21 15.34 0.98
CA PHE A 19 3.39 15.95 2.02
C PHE A 19 1.93 15.51 1.84
N TYR A 20 1.46 14.65 2.73
CA TYR A 20 0.08 14.16 2.74
C TYR A 20 -0.79 15.02 3.65
N ALA A 21 -1.58 15.92 3.05
CA ALA A 21 -2.59 16.69 3.76
C ALA A 21 -3.95 15.97 3.71
N VAL A 22 -4.56 15.73 4.86
CA VAL A 22 -5.91 15.14 4.95
C VAL A 22 -6.92 16.26 5.15
N VAL A 23 -7.72 16.52 4.11
CA VAL A 23 -8.73 17.58 4.11
C VAL A 23 -10.04 17.14 4.75
N SER A 24 -10.41 15.86 4.61
CA SER A 24 -11.55 15.26 5.29
C SER A 24 -11.36 13.76 5.43
N GLY A 25 -11.84 13.19 6.54
CA GLY A 25 -11.69 11.79 6.90
C GLY A 25 -10.37 11.49 7.60
N GLN A 26 -9.88 10.26 7.43
CA GLN A 26 -8.60 9.81 7.98
C GLN A 26 -7.85 8.95 6.95
N LYS A 27 -6.52 9.07 6.95
CA LYS A 27 -5.60 8.17 6.27
C LYS A 27 -4.82 7.35 7.29
N THR A 28 -4.71 6.04 7.06
CA THR A 28 -3.88 5.15 7.87
C THR A 28 -2.73 4.64 7.02
N PHE A 29 -1.50 4.97 7.40
CA PHE A 29 -0.27 4.51 6.77
C PHE A 29 0.33 3.37 7.58
N ILE A 30 0.65 2.27 6.91
CA ILE A 30 1.49 1.18 7.44
C ILE A 30 2.82 1.27 6.73
N MET A 31 3.90 1.43 7.48
CA MET A 31 5.19 1.86 6.95
C MET A 31 6.36 1.00 7.40
N TYR A 32 7.38 0.93 6.55
CA TYR A 32 8.69 0.35 6.88
C TYR A 32 9.81 1.28 6.39
N PRO A 33 10.91 1.40 7.15
CA PRO A 33 12.03 2.23 6.74
C PRO A 33 12.74 1.64 5.50
N PRO A 34 13.44 2.47 4.70
CA PRO A 34 14.21 2.00 3.56
C PRO A 34 15.26 0.93 3.92
N THR A 35 15.74 0.90 5.17
CA THR A 35 16.70 -0.10 5.65
C THR A 35 16.14 -1.52 5.68
N ASP A 36 14.82 -1.69 5.62
CA ASP A 36 14.16 -2.98 5.76
C ASP A 36 13.90 -3.69 4.42
N THR A 37 14.37 -3.13 3.29
CA THR A 37 14.12 -3.67 1.93
C THR A 37 14.30 -5.19 1.81
N LEU A 38 15.32 -5.77 2.48
CA LEU A 38 15.62 -7.20 2.41
C LEU A 38 14.57 -8.09 3.12
N PHE A 39 13.77 -7.53 4.01
CA PHE A 39 12.80 -8.25 4.84
C PHE A 39 11.38 -8.24 4.26
N LEU A 40 11.12 -7.41 3.24
CA LEU A 40 9.77 -7.16 2.71
C LEU A 40 9.36 -8.08 1.55
N GLY A 41 10.16 -9.12 1.24
CA GLY A 41 9.79 -10.15 0.27
C GLY A 41 9.51 -9.62 -1.14
N ARG A 42 10.44 -8.84 -1.70
CA ARG A 42 10.36 -8.33 -3.07
C ARG A 42 10.41 -9.48 -4.09
N CYS A 43 9.52 -9.48 -5.07
CA CYS A 43 9.48 -10.48 -6.14
C CYS A 43 9.02 -9.90 -7.49
N GLU A 44 9.41 -10.56 -8.58
CA GLU A 44 9.02 -10.20 -9.95
C GLU A 44 7.66 -10.80 -10.30
N HIS A 45 6.74 -9.97 -10.78
CA HIS A 45 5.41 -10.37 -11.24
C HIS A 45 5.21 -10.03 -12.71
N THR A 46 4.38 -10.79 -13.42
CA THR A 46 3.90 -10.38 -14.75
C THR A 46 2.97 -9.19 -14.58
N ALA A 47 3.25 -8.09 -15.28
CA ALA A 47 2.37 -6.94 -15.29
C ALA A 47 1.01 -7.30 -15.90
N GLY A 48 -0.03 -6.57 -15.52
CA GLY A 48 -1.36 -6.75 -16.06
C GLY A 48 -2.26 -5.59 -15.68
N ARG A 49 -3.44 -5.55 -16.31
CA ARG A 49 -4.47 -4.55 -16.05
C ARG A 49 -5.83 -5.21 -15.93
N PHE A 50 -6.76 -4.52 -15.32
CA PHE A 50 -8.16 -4.92 -15.34
C PHE A 50 -8.87 -4.29 -16.53
N ASP A 51 -9.48 -5.11 -17.39
CA ASP A 51 -10.39 -4.68 -18.43
C ASP A 51 -11.83 -4.89 -17.94
N ARG A 52 -12.69 -3.89 -18.17
CA ARG A 52 -14.11 -3.94 -17.78
C ARG A 52 -14.96 -4.18 -19.02
N ASN A 53 -15.80 -5.21 -19.01
CA ASN A 53 -16.71 -5.50 -20.12
C ASN A 53 -17.98 -4.61 -20.07
N GLU A 54 -18.81 -4.70 -21.12
CA GLU A 54 -20.07 -3.93 -21.22
C GLU A 54 -21.08 -4.25 -20.11
N LYS A 55 -21.00 -5.45 -19.52
CA LYS A 55 -21.83 -5.86 -18.37
C LYS A 55 -21.29 -5.34 -17.03
N GLY A 56 -20.14 -4.67 -17.04
CA GLY A 56 -19.49 -4.09 -15.88
C GLY A 56 -18.59 -5.04 -15.09
N GLU A 57 -18.35 -6.25 -15.59
CA GLU A 57 -17.47 -7.26 -14.97
C GLU A 57 -16.00 -6.99 -15.31
N TYR A 58 -15.09 -7.34 -14.40
CA TYR A 58 -13.65 -7.14 -14.57
C TYR A 58 -12.92 -8.45 -14.88
N THR A 59 -11.98 -8.40 -15.84
CA THR A 59 -11.06 -9.50 -16.14
C THR A 59 -9.61 -9.01 -16.07
N ALA A 60 -8.72 -9.84 -15.54
CA ALA A 60 -7.29 -9.53 -15.52
C ALA A 60 -6.66 -9.92 -16.86
N VAL A 61 -6.08 -8.94 -17.55
CA VAL A 61 -5.35 -9.13 -18.81
C VAL A 61 -3.87 -8.95 -18.53
N LEU A 62 -3.09 -10.03 -18.73
CA LEU A 62 -1.65 -10.03 -18.47
C LEU A 62 -0.87 -9.51 -19.67
N SER A 63 0.18 -8.72 -19.40
CA SER A 63 1.21 -8.37 -20.37
C SER A 63 1.99 -9.62 -20.80
N ARG A 64 2.42 -9.67 -22.06
CA ARG A 64 3.13 -10.85 -22.59
C ARG A 64 4.55 -11.02 -22.02
N GLU A 65 5.27 -9.91 -21.86
CA GLU A 65 6.71 -9.95 -21.54
C GLU A 65 7.10 -9.03 -20.38
N GLU A 66 6.24 -8.09 -19.99
CA GLU A 66 6.55 -7.10 -18.97
C GLU A 66 6.53 -7.73 -17.57
N LYS A 67 7.68 -7.62 -16.89
CA LYS A 67 7.84 -7.98 -15.48
C LYS A 67 7.99 -6.72 -14.64
N VAL A 68 7.32 -6.71 -13.50
CA VAL A 68 7.42 -5.63 -12.52
C VAL A 68 7.84 -6.20 -11.16
N PRO A 69 8.90 -5.64 -10.53
CA PRO A 69 9.19 -5.94 -9.14
C PRO A 69 8.12 -5.34 -8.25
N TRP A 70 7.55 -6.15 -7.35
CA TRP A 70 6.61 -5.67 -6.34
C TRP A 70 6.99 -6.16 -4.95
N ILE A 71 6.51 -5.44 -3.94
CA ILE A 71 6.72 -5.82 -2.54
C ILE A 71 5.65 -6.82 -2.16
N GLY A 72 6.09 -7.96 -1.61
CA GLY A 72 5.21 -9.04 -1.24
C GLY A 72 4.27 -8.67 -0.09
N VAL A 73 4.71 -7.82 0.85
CA VAL A 73 3.99 -7.58 2.12
C VAL A 73 2.53 -7.15 1.90
N ARG A 74 1.60 -7.94 2.43
CA ARG A 74 0.16 -7.70 2.44
C ARG A 74 -0.27 -7.15 3.78
N CYS A 75 -0.65 -5.88 3.78
CA CYS A 75 -1.06 -5.14 4.97
C CYS A 75 -2.59 -5.18 5.21
N ASP A 76 -3.33 -5.81 4.29
CA ASP A 76 -4.77 -6.07 4.37
C ASP A 76 -5.09 -7.43 5.05
N ARG A 77 -4.07 -8.11 5.60
CA ARG A 77 -4.17 -9.43 6.21
C ARG A 77 -3.59 -9.45 7.63
N ASP A 78 -3.83 -10.55 8.33
CA ASP A 78 -3.23 -10.82 9.63
C ASP A 78 -1.69 -10.84 9.55
N GLU A 79 -1.04 -10.17 10.49
CA GLU A 79 0.42 -9.97 10.49
C GLU A 79 1.18 -11.28 10.74
N GLU A 80 0.65 -12.18 11.57
CA GLU A 80 1.32 -13.45 11.88
C GLU A 80 1.23 -14.43 10.71
N GLU A 81 0.10 -14.48 10.01
CA GLU A 81 -0.03 -15.17 8.73
C GLU A 81 1.00 -14.65 7.70
N GLU A 82 1.19 -13.34 7.65
CA GLU A 82 2.11 -12.72 6.72
C GLU A 82 3.59 -13.01 7.06
N LYS A 83 3.95 -13.02 8.36
CA LYS A 83 5.27 -13.47 8.83
C LYS A 83 5.54 -14.93 8.51
N LYS A 84 4.54 -15.82 8.50
CA LYS A 84 4.72 -17.21 8.03
C LYS A 84 5.05 -17.26 6.54
N ARG A 85 4.40 -16.41 5.74
CA ARG A 85 4.60 -16.34 4.28
C ARG A 85 5.92 -15.68 3.89
N ILE A 86 6.35 -14.68 4.65
CA ILE A 86 7.63 -13.96 4.47
C ILE A 86 8.41 -14.05 5.81
N PRO A 87 9.13 -15.16 6.07
CA PRO A 87 9.79 -15.38 7.38
C PRO A 87 10.78 -14.31 7.81
N LEU A 88 11.36 -13.55 6.87
CA LEU A 88 12.25 -12.44 7.16
C LEU A 88 11.53 -11.20 7.71
N LEU A 89 10.21 -11.09 7.52
CA LEU A 89 9.40 -9.95 7.96
C LEU A 89 9.46 -9.74 9.47
N LYS A 90 9.74 -10.80 10.26
CA LYS A 90 9.97 -10.70 11.72
C LYS A 90 11.14 -9.78 12.11
N HIS A 91 12.03 -9.46 11.17
CA HIS A 91 13.15 -8.54 11.38
C HIS A 91 12.84 -7.11 10.94
N ALA A 92 11.72 -6.89 10.25
CA ALA A 92 11.28 -5.57 9.83
C ALA A 92 10.61 -4.81 10.98
N ARG A 93 10.70 -3.48 10.94
CA ARG A 93 10.12 -2.56 11.93
C ARG A 93 8.94 -1.83 11.31
N ARG A 94 7.75 -2.32 11.62
CA ARG A 94 6.49 -1.71 11.22
C ARG A 94 6.25 -0.41 12.02
N VAL A 95 5.84 0.64 11.32
CA VAL A 95 5.35 1.89 11.90
C VAL A 95 3.94 2.13 11.39
N GLU A 96 3.03 2.56 12.26
CA GLU A 96 1.68 2.95 11.87
C GLU A 96 1.44 4.43 12.19
N VAL A 97 0.88 5.14 11.21
CA VAL A 97 0.55 6.56 11.34
C VAL A 97 -0.87 6.79 10.89
N ASN A 98 -1.69 7.35 11.77
CA ASN A 98 -2.99 7.89 11.40
C ASN A 98 -2.87 9.40 11.20
N VAL A 99 -3.31 9.86 10.03
CA VAL A 99 -3.35 11.28 9.67
C VAL A 99 -4.82 11.66 9.57
N ASN A 100 -5.24 12.51 10.48
CA ASN A 100 -6.63 12.95 10.64
C ASN A 100 -6.90 14.21 9.83
N GLU A 101 -8.19 14.53 9.70
CA GLU A 101 -8.67 15.77 9.12
C GLU A 101 -7.94 17.01 9.69
N GLY A 102 -7.41 17.84 8.80
CA GLY A 102 -6.63 19.04 9.13
C GLY A 102 -5.13 18.79 9.32
N GLU A 103 -4.68 17.54 9.40
CA GLU A 103 -3.26 17.22 9.59
C GLU A 103 -2.49 17.10 8.26
N VAL A 104 -1.19 17.38 8.35
CA VAL A 104 -0.23 17.16 7.26
C VAL A 104 0.86 16.21 7.75
N PHE A 105 1.09 15.15 6.99
CA PHE A 105 2.13 14.17 7.24
C PHE A 105 3.25 14.30 6.21
N PHE A 106 4.48 14.48 6.69
CA PHE A 106 5.66 14.39 5.85
C PHE A 106 6.11 12.93 5.74
N LEU A 107 6.03 12.38 4.54
CA LEU A 107 6.48 11.05 4.18
C LEU A 107 7.79 11.17 3.39
N PRO A 108 8.96 10.83 3.98
CA PRO A 108 10.22 10.96 3.29
C PRO A 108 10.35 9.98 2.12
N SER A 109 11.15 10.37 1.13
CA SER A 109 11.53 9.52 0.00
C SER A 109 12.01 8.13 0.43
N GLN A 110 11.75 7.12 -0.43
CA GLN A 110 12.11 5.70 -0.26
C GLN A 110 11.37 4.93 0.85
N TRP A 111 10.59 5.59 1.70
CA TRP A 111 9.83 4.88 2.73
C TRP A 111 8.78 3.97 2.10
N TYR A 112 8.78 2.72 2.55
CA TYR A 112 7.76 1.78 2.17
C TYR A 112 6.47 2.13 2.91
N HIS A 113 5.37 2.20 2.18
CA HIS A 113 4.07 2.54 2.74
C HIS A 113 2.94 1.81 2.01
N ALA A 114 1.96 1.36 2.79
CA ALA A 114 0.63 0.97 2.35
C ALA A 114 -0.40 1.89 3.01
N VAL A 115 -1.48 2.20 2.31
CA VAL A 115 -2.40 3.27 2.72
C VAL A 115 -3.84 2.80 2.68
N GLY A 116 -4.48 2.81 3.85
CA GLY A 116 -5.93 2.72 4.02
C GLY A 116 -6.55 4.10 4.24
N GLN A 117 -7.89 4.17 4.18
CA GLN A 117 -8.63 5.41 4.38
C GLN A 117 -10.01 5.15 4.98
N LYS A 118 -10.55 6.14 5.68
CA LYS A 118 -11.93 6.15 6.17
C LYS A 118 -12.56 7.50 5.92
N ALA A 119 -13.82 7.50 5.49
CA ALA A 119 -14.63 8.71 5.43
C ALA A 119 -14.92 9.27 6.84
N THR A 120 -15.11 10.58 6.94
CA THR A 120 -15.70 11.17 8.14
C THR A 120 -17.13 10.65 8.27
N ASN A 121 -17.51 10.14 9.44
CA ASN A 121 -18.90 9.77 9.70
C ASN A 121 -19.77 11.01 9.49
N ALA A 122 -20.67 10.96 8.51
CA ALA A 122 -21.75 11.93 8.43
C ALA A 122 -22.65 11.67 9.65
N GLY A 123 -22.70 12.65 10.57
CA GLY A 123 -23.64 12.65 11.68
C GLY A 123 -25.09 12.77 11.22
#